data_AF-A0A2L2LBV1-F1
#
_entry.id   AF-A0A2L2LBV1-F1
#
_cell.length_a   1.000
_cell.length_b   1.000
_cell.length_c   1.000
_cell.angle_alpha   90.00
_cell.angle_beta   90.00
_cell.angle_gamma   90.00
#
_symmetry.space_group_name_H-M   'P 1'
#
loop_
_entity.id
_entity.type
_entity.pdbx_description
1 polymer ?
#
loop_
_entity_poly.entity_id
_entity_poly.type
_entity_poly.pdbx_seq_one_letter_code
_entity_poly.pdbx_strand_id
1 'polypeptide(L)'
;MRDVADAHVLALTNAGDDFQRYIISATTPFSADDCDSLAKDAASVLRQRTPALADAFTQREWALPATIDRIYSPACAAEGLGWTSRFGFGEVLAQLDRRSLEVPPVGANICRKSE
;
A
#
# COMPACT_ATOMS: atom_id res chain seq x y z
N MET A 1 -3.71 9.71 4.35
CA MET A 1 -4.82 10.57 3.93
C MET A 1 -4.47 11.54 2.80
N ARG A 2 -3.28 12.18 2.79
CA ARG A 2 -2.92 13.20 1.79
C ARG A 2 -3.06 12.73 0.33
N ASP A 3 -2.45 11.59 0.00
CA ASP A 3 -2.52 10.97 -1.33
C ASP A 3 -3.96 10.77 -1.82
N VAL A 4 -4.87 10.37 -0.93
CA VAL A 4 -6.28 10.15 -1.27
C VAL A 4 -6.99 11.48 -1.56
N ALA A 5 -6.71 12.53 -0.79
CA ALA A 5 -7.27 13.85 -1.05
C ALA A 5 -6.82 14.40 -2.40
N ASP A 6 -5.54 14.22 -2.76
CA ASP A 6 -5.00 14.66 -4.06
C ASP A 6 -5.70 13.93 -5.23
N ALA A 7 -6.00 12.63 -5.08
CA ALA A 7 -6.79 11.89 -6.07
C ALA A 7 -8.20 12.46 -6.26
N HIS A 8 -8.87 12.84 -5.16
CA HIS A 8 -10.20 13.45 -5.23
C HIS A 8 -10.16 14.82 -5.92
N VAL A 9 -9.13 15.63 -5.66
CA VAL A 9 -8.95 16.92 -6.35
C VAL A 9 -8.81 16.72 -7.86
N LEU A 10 -8.00 15.74 -8.29
CA LEU A 10 -7.85 15.43 -9.72
C LEU A 10 -9.15 14.93 -10.34
N ALA A 11 -9.92 14.12 -9.60
CA ALA A 11 -11.21 13.63 -10.06
C ALA A 11 -12.24 14.76 -10.29
N LEU A 12 -12.18 15.86 -9.53
CA LEU A 12 -13.09 17.01 -9.73
C LEU A 12 -12.87 17.73 -11.06
N THR A 13 -11.66 17.72 -11.59
CA THR A 13 -11.28 18.39 -12.85
C THR A 13 -11.11 17.41 -14.00
N ASN A 14 -11.42 16.13 -13.77
CA ASN A 14 -11.26 15.09 -14.75
C ASN A 14 -12.31 15.23 -15.87
N ALA A 15 -11.85 15.20 -17.12
CA ALA A 15 -12.68 15.36 -18.32
C ALA A 15 -13.00 14.00 -19.00
N GLY A 16 -12.90 12.91 -18.25
CA GLY A 16 -13.29 11.57 -18.68
C GLY A 16 -14.81 11.35 -18.71
N ASP A 17 -15.22 10.07 -18.72
CA ASP A 17 -16.63 9.69 -18.72
C ASP A 17 -17.38 10.17 -17.47
N ASP A 18 -18.69 10.37 -17.59
CA ASP A 18 -19.58 10.80 -16.49
C ASP A 18 -19.48 9.89 -15.24
N PHE A 19 -19.16 8.60 -15.46
CA PHE A 19 -18.95 7.64 -14.38
C PHE A 19 -17.64 6.87 -14.58
N GLN A 20 -16.73 7.04 -13.63
CA GLN A 20 -15.47 6.32 -13.58
C GLN A 20 -15.19 5.84 -12.16
N ARG A 21 -14.46 4.74 -12.03
CA ARG A 21 -14.10 4.14 -10.74
C ARG A 21 -12.61 3.85 -10.71
N TYR A 22 -11.96 4.34 -9.68
CA TYR A 22 -10.52 4.17 -9.48
C TYR A 22 -10.23 3.58 -8.11
N ILE A 23 -9.22 2.71 -8.05
CA ILE A 23 -8.62 2.27 -6.80
C ILE A 23 -7.52 3.28 -6.45
N ILE A 24 -7.62 3.88 -5.27
CA ILE A 24 -6.61 4.82 -4.75
C ILE A 24 -5.83 4.10 -3.66
N SER A 25 -4.59 3.71 -3.99
CA SER A 25 -3.67 3.00 -3.10
C SER A 25 -2.23 3.44 -3.39
N ALA A 26 -1.31 3.10 -2.48
CA ALA A 26 0.12 3.24 -2.77
C ALA A 26 0.51 2.38 -3.97
N THR A 27 1.54 2.81 -4.70
CA THR A 27 2.09 2.03 -5.82
C THR A 27 2.54 0.66 -5.34
N THR A 28 2.09 -0.38 -6.03
CA THR A 28 2.45 -1.77 -5.73
C THR A 28 3.70 -2.19 -6.51
N PRO A 29 4.66 -2.90 -5.88
CA PRO A 29 5.80 -3.50 -6.57
C PRO A 29 5.44 -4.80 -7.30
N PHE A 30 4.21 -5.28 -7.16
CA PHE A 30 3.73 -6.56 -7.70
C PHE A 30 3.01 -6.37 -9.02
N SER A 31 3.10 -7.38 -9.90
CA SER A 31 2.26 -7.53 -11.08
C SER A 31 1.16 -8.59 -10.87
N ALA A 32 0.26 -8.72 -11.84
CA ALA A 32 -0.78 -9.74 -11.81
C ALA A 32 -0.20 -11.17 -11.78
N ASP A 33 0.98 -11.38 -12.38
CA ASP A 33 1.66 -12.69 -12.43
C ASP A 33 2.17 -13.13 -11.05
N ASP A 34 2.34 -12.19 -10.12
CA ASP A 34 2.76 -12.49 -8.75
C ASP A 34 1.61 -13.04 -7.90
N CYS A 35 0.35 -12.84 -8.28
CA CYS A 35 -0.82 -13.13 -7.45
C CYS A 35 -0.89 -14.58 -6.94
N ASP A 36 -0.67 -15.56 -7.83
CA ASP A 36 -0.71 -16.97 -7.46
C ASP A 36 0.40 -17.34 -6.45
N SER A 37 1.57 -16.70 -6.59
CA SER A 37 2.69 -16.90 -5.68
C SER A 37 2.45 -16.18 -4.36
N LEU A 38 1.91 -14.96 -4.38
CA LEU A 38 1.53 -14.21 -3.18
C LEU A 38 0.49 -14.96 -2.34
N ALA A 39 -0.45 -15.66 -2.97
CA ALA A 39 -1.47 -16.44 -2.27
C ALA A 39 -0.92 -17.70 -1.58
N LYS A 40 0.27 -18.19 -1.96
CA LYS A 40 0.86 -19.46 -1.47
C LYS A 40 2.11 -19.25 -0.62
N ASP A 41 2.98 -18.34 -1.04
CA ASP A 41 4.26 -17.99 -0.41
C ASP A 41 4.57 -16.50 -0.65
N ALA A 42 3.87 -15.64 0.08
CA ALA A 42 4.09 -14.20 0.01
C ALA A 42 5.51 -13.81 0.46
N ALA A 43 6.11 -14.55 1.40
CA ALA A 43 7.43 -14.24 1.92
C ALA A 43 8.51 -14.32 0.85
N SER A 44 8.48 -15.33 -0.02
CA SER A 44 9.43 -15.43 -1.14
C SER A 44 9.23 -14.31 -2.16
N VAL A 45 7.97 -14.00 -2.52
CA VAL A 45 7.68 -12.90 -3.45
C VAL A 45 8.13 -11.55 -2.88
N LEU A 46 7.90 -11.31 -1.59
CA LEU A 46 8.34 -10.08 -0.91
C LEU A 46 9.86 -9.92 -0.96
N ARG A 47 10.62 -10.98 -0.70
CA ARG A 47 12.09 -10.96 -0.79
C ARG A 47 12.58 -10.64 -2.20
N GLN A 48 11.89 -11.14 -3.23
CA GLN A 48 12.27 -10.91 -4.62
C GLN A 48 11.88 -9.51 -5.13
N ARG A 49 10.63 -9.11 -4.93
CA ARG A 49 10.05 -7.88 -5.50
C ARG A 49 10.39 -6.64 -4.68
N THR A 50 10.60 -6.80 -3.38
CA THR A 50 10.76 -5.69 -2.44
C THR A 50 11.72 -6.09 -1.30
N PRO A 51 13.01 -6.36 -1.61
CA PRO A 51 13.99 -6.81 -0.63
C PRO A 51 14.16 -5.84 0.55
N ALA A 52 14.10 -4.53 0.28
CA ALA A 52 14.19 -3.52 1.33
C ALA A 52 13.10 -3.65 2.41
N LEU A 53 11.88 -4.06 2.03
CA LEU A 53 10.81 -4.32 3.00
C LEU A 53 11.09 -5.60 3.80
N ALA A 54 11.58 -6.65 3.13
CA ALA A 54 11.96 -7.89 3.81
C ALA A 54 13.08 -7.68 4.84
N ASP A 55 14.08 -6.86 4.49
CA ASP A 55 15.16 -6.48 5.38
C ASP A 55 14.65 -5.64 6.56
N ALA A 56 13.76 -4.68 6.30
CA ALA A 56 13.16 -3.86 7.35
C ALA A 56 12.36 -4.68 8.37
N PHE A 57 11.64 -5.71 7.91
CA PHE A 57 10.97 -6.68 8.78
C PHE A 57 11.97 -7.48 9.60
N THR A 58 13.03 -7.99 8.97
CA THR A 58 14.06 -8.79 9.64
C THR A 58 14.79 -7.97 10.72
N GLN A 59 15.17 -6.73 10.44
CA GLN A 59 15.82 -5.82 11.41
C GLN A 59 14.96 -5.54 12.64
N ARG A 60 13.64 -5.67 12.51
CA ARG A 60 12.66 -5.45 13.58
C ARG A 60 12.18 -6.76 14.20
N GLU A 61 12.79 -7.88 13.82
CA GLU A 61 12.43 -9.23 14.29
C GLU A 61 10.97 -9.57 14.01
N TRP A 62 10.40 -9.04 12.92
CA TRP A 62 9.04 -9.34 12.48
C TRP A 62 9.01 -10.43 11.43
N ALA A 63 8.02 -11.31 11.53
CA ALA A 63 7.76 -12.30 10.50
C ALA A 63 7.12 -11.66 9.27
N LEU A 64 7.59 -12.06 8.08
CA LEU A 64 6.87 -11.78 6.84
C LEU A 64 5.55 -12.56 6.81
N PRO A 65 4.51 -12.03 6.16
CA PRO A 65 3.27 -12.77 5.98
C PRO A 65 3.52 -14.03 5.14
N ALA A 66 2.86 -15.13 5.53
CA ALA A 66 2.93 -16.37 4.77
C ALA A 66 2.17 -16.28 3.45
N THR A 67 1.02 -15.58 3.45
CA THR A 67 0.16 -15.39 2.28
C THR A 67 -0.38 -13.97 2.24
N ILE A 68 -0.67 -13.48 1.03
CA ILE A 68 -1.36 -12.22 0.76
C ILE A 68 -2.49 -12.54 -0.22
N ASP A 69 -3.72 -12.29 0.20
CA ASP A 69 -4.94 -12.60 -0.58
C ASP A 69 -5.31 -11.48 -1.56
N ARG A 70 -4.93 -10.24 -1.25
CA ARG A 70 -5.39 -9.06 -1.99
C ARG A 70 -4.29 -8.01 -2.17
N ILE A 71 -4.14 -7.56 -3.41
CA ILE A 71 -3.34 -6.40 -3.79
C ILE A 71 -4.27 -5.37 -4.45
N TYR A 72 -4.14 -4.11 -4.03
CA TYR A 72 -4.82 -2.98 -4.65
C TYR A 72 -3.86 -2.26 -5.60
N SER A 73 -4.16 -2.25 -6.89
CA SER A 73 -3.36 -1.56 -7.91
C SER A 73 -3.98 -0.21 -8.29
N PRO A 74 -3.23 0.90 -8.22
CA PRO A 74 -3.71 2.21 -8.65
C PRO A 74 -3.49 2.47 -10.14
N ALA A 75 -3.14 1.45 -10.95
CA ALA A 75 -2.77 1.63 -12.37
C ALA A 75 -3.83 2.42 -13.17
N CYS A 76 -5.12 2.09 -13.01
CA CYS A 76 -6.20 2.82 -13.67
C CYS A 76 -6.28 4.29 -13.22
N ALA A 77 -5.94 4.61 -11.96
CA ALA A 77 -5.93 5.99 -11.47
C ALA A 77 -4.75 6.78 -12.05
N ALA A 78 -3.60 6.12 -12.25
CA ALA A 78 -2.46 6.73 -12.93
C ALA A 78 -2.77 7.06 -14.39
N GLU A 79 -3.39 6.13 -15.11
CA GLU A 79 -3.77 6.34 -16.51
C GLU A 79 -4.94 7.33 -16.66
N GLY A 80 -5.99 7.17 -15.86
CA GLY A 80 -7.24 7.92 -16.02
C GLY A 80 -7.25 9.30 -15.37
N LEU A 81 -6.56 9.47 -14.24
CA LEU A 81 -6.52 10.73 -13.49
C LEU A 81 -5.16 11.43 -13.56
N GLY A 82 -4.13 10.78 -14.12
CA GLY A 82 -2.74 11.24 -13.98
C GLY A 82 -2.24 11.21 -12.54
N TRP A 83 -2.90 10.44 -11.67
CA TRP A 83 -2.61 10.41 -10.24
C TRP A 83 -1.58 9.35 -9.88
N THR A 84 -0.60 9.70 -9.05
CA THR A 84 0.31 8.72 -8.45
C THR A 84 0.47 8.98 -6.97
N SER A 85 0.60 7.90 -6.19
CA SER A 85 0.85 8.00 -4.76
C SER A 85 2.23 8.57 -4.51
N ARG A 86 2.31 9.54 -3.60
CA ARG A 86 3.58 10.11 -3.15
C ARG A 86 4.23 9.26 -2.06
N PHE A 87 3.45 8.53 -1.27
CA PHE A 87 3.93 7.82 -0.09
C PHE A 87 3.71 6.31 -0.20
N GLY A 88 4.80 5.54 -0.17
CA GLY A 88 4.78 4.08 -0.10
C GLY A 88 5.12 3.53 1.30
N PHE A 89 5.37 2.23 1.40
CA PHE A 89 5.73 1.55 2.66
C PHE A 89 6.95 2.17 3.35
N GLY A 90 7.91 2.73 2.58
CA GLY A 90 9.10 3.35 3.15
C GLY A 90 8.77 4.55 4.03
N GLU A 91 7.76 5.33 3.65
CA GLU A 91 7.28 6.42 4.50
C GLU A 91 6.66 5.86 5.78
N VAL A 92 5.85 4.80 5.72
CA VAL A 92 5.26 4.16 6.91
C VAL A 92 6.34 3.70 7.88
N LEU A 93 7.43 3.10 7.40
CA LEU A 93 8.57 2.71 8.23
C LEU A 93 9.25 3.94 8.85
N ALA A 94 9.50 5.00 8.06
CA ALA A 94 10.07 6.24 8.57
C ALA A 94 9.17 6.93 9.61
N GLN A 95 7.83 6.83 9.46
CA GLN A 95 6.85 7.33 10.42
C GLN A 95 6.92 6.56 11.74
N LEU A 96 7.05 5.23 11.66
CA LEU A 96 7.23 4.40 12.84
C LEU A 96 8.52 4.75 13.58
N ASP A 97 9.64 4.87 12.87
CA ASP A 97 10.96 5.12 13.46
C ASP A 97 11.01 6.46 14.20
N ARG A 98 10.36 7.50 13.66
CA ARG A 98 10.22 8.81 14.30
C ARG A 98 9.07 8.90 15.31
N ARG A 99 8.35 7.79 15.56
CA ARG A 99 7.19 7.71 16.47
C ARG A 99 6.07 8.71 16.12
N SER A 100 5.76 8.82 14.83
CA SER A 100 4.63 9.60 14.31
C SER A 100 3.32 9.12 14.92
N LEU A 101 2.40 10.05 15.23
CA LEU A 101 1.06 9.70 15.73
C LEU A 101 0.20 8.98 14.68
N GLU A 102 0.54 9.13 13.40
CA GLU A 102 -0.14 8.49 12.26
C GLU A 102 0.15 6.98 12.18
N VAL A 103 1.26 6.51 12.76
CA VAL A 103 1.64 5.09 12.77
C VAL A 103 1.83 4.66 14.23
N PRO A 104 0.81 4.01 14.83
CA PRO A 104 0.87 3.58 16.22
C PRO A 104 2.06 2.67 16.50
N PRO A 105 2.60 2.68 17.74
CA PRO A 105 3.66 1.76 18.11
C PRO A 105 3.17 0.31 18.01
N VAL A 106 4.13 -0.59 17.81
CA VAL A 106 3.89 -2.03 17.78
C VAL A 106 3.22 -2.46 19.09
N GLY A 107 2.11 -3.21 18.98
CA GLY A 107 1.35 -3.67 20.14
C GLY A 107 0.37 -2.64 20.71
N ALA A 108 0.18 -1.48 20.06
CA ALA A 108 -0.86 -0.54 20.45
C ALA A 108 -2.25 -1.20 20.37
N ASN A 109 -3.04 -1.05 21.43
CA ASN A 109 -4.44 -1.46 21.43
C ASN A 109 -5.25 -0.52 20.54
N ILE A 110 -5.46 -0.94 19.29
CA ILE A 110 -6.42 -0.32 18.39
C ILE A 110 -7.82 -0.77 18.81
N CYS A 111 -8.59 0.13 19.43
CA CYS A 111 -10.01 -0.09 19.69
C CYS A 111 -10.72 -0.42 18.37
N ARG A 112 -11.01 -1.70 18.15
CA ARG A 112 -11.90 -2.10 17.05
C ARG A 112 -13.30 -1.62 17.41
N LYS A 113 -13.84 -0.73 16.58
CA LYS A 113 -15.27 -0.45 16.59
C LYS A 113 -15.97 -1.77 16.26
N SER A 114 -16.88 -2.22 17.11
CA SER A 114 -17.77 -3.34 16.78
C SER A 114 -18.53 -2.99 15.51
N GLU A 115 -18.47 -3.87 14.51
CA GLU A 115 -19.30 -3.78 13.30
C GLU A 115 -20.78 -4.01 13.63
#